data_AF-A0A642V2I4-F1
#
_entry.id   AF-A0A642V2I4-F1
#
_cell.length_a   1.000
_cell.length_b   1.000
_cell.length_c   1.000
_cell.angle_alpha   90.00
_cell.angle_beta   90.00
_cell.angle_gamma   90.00
#
_symmetry.space_group_name_H-M   'P 1'
#
loop_
_entity.id
_entity.type
_entity.pdbx_description
1 polymer ?
#
loop_
_entity_poly.entity_id
_entity_poly.type
_entity_poly.pdbx_seq_one_letter_code
_entity_poly.pdbx_strand_id
1 'polypeptide(L)'
;MSGNNSNVALSATNQLEKLDSIDADIRFMALSDLNALLTDKADSSKQQPDIDKQIVSQISKAAVQKLDDPVSDVQSQAVKL
;
A
#
# COMPACT_ATOMS: atom_id res chain seq x y z
N MET A 1 -11.80 19.80 7.66
CA MET A 1 -10.63 19.07 7.13
C MET A 1 -10.86 17.55 7.08
N SER A 2 -12.08 17.06 6.79
CA SER A 2 -12.41 15.63 6.91
C SER A 2 -12.30 14.82 5.61
N GLY A 3 -12.12 15.48 4.46
CA GLY A 3 -12.18 14.81 3.15
C GLY A 3 -10.89 14.09 2.72
N ASN A 4 -9.74 14.44 3.30
CA ASN A 4 -8.45 13.90 2.83
C ASN A 4 -8.20 12.47 3.32
N ASN A 5 -8.55 12.17 4.57
CA ASN A 5 -8.31 10.86 5.17
C ASN A 5 -9.21 9.77 4.58
N SER A 6 -10.46 10.11 4.23
CA SER A 6 -11.38 9.16 3.59
C SER A 6 -10.90 8.72 2.20
N ASN A 7 -10.28 9.61 1.44
CA ASN A 7 -9.76 9.29 0.11
C ASN A 7 -8.53 8.39 0.20
N VAL A 8 -7.60 8.70 1.12
CA VAL A 8 -6.42 7.86 1.35
C VAL A 8 -6.82 6.47 1.85
N ALA A 9 -7.80 6.42 2.75
CA ALA A 9 -8.33 5.16 3.24
C ALA A 9 -8.94 4.30 2.13
N LEU A 10 -9.79 4.90 1.30
CA LEU A 10 -10.40 4.23 0.16
C LEU A 10 -9.35 3.76 -0.85
N SER A 11 -8.35 4.60 -1.16
CA SER A 11 -7.24 4.23 -2.04
C SER A 11 -6.46 3.04 -1.48
N ALA A 12 -6.12 3.04 -0.19
CA ALA A 12 -5.42 1.93 0.43
C ALA A 12 -6.25 0.64 0.40
N THR A 13 -7.54 0.70 0.73
CA THR A 13 -8.44 -0.46 0.65
C THR A 13 -8.51 -1.04 -0.76
N ASN A 14 -8.68 -0.20 -1.78
CA ASN A 14 -8.72 -0.65 -3.17
C ASN A 14 -7.42 -1.35 -3.61
N GLN A 15 -6.25 -0.90 -3.12
CA GLN A 15 -4.99 -1.57 -3.44
C GLN A 15 -4.82 -2.87 -2.65
N LEU A 16 -5.25 -2.92 -1.38
CA LEU A 16 -5.25 -4.14 -0.58
C LEU A 16 -6.07 -5.26 -1.23
N GLU A 17 -7.22 -4.94 -1.81
CA GLU A 17 -8.05 -5.93 -2.54
C GLU A 17 -7.34 -6.50 -3.78
N LYS A 18 -6.57 -5.67 -4.49
CA LYS A 18 -5.82 -6.10 -5.68
C LYS A 18 -4.67 -7.04 -5.36
N LEU A 19 -4.23 -7.12 -4.11
CA LEU A 19 -3.18 -8.04 -3.69
C LEU A 19 -3.60 -9.51 -3.85
N ASP A 20 -4.89 -9.82 -3.94
CA ASP A 20 -5.37 -11.18 -4.18
C ASP A 20 -5.64 -11.49 -5.67
N SER A 21 -5.23 -10.58 -6.57
CA SER A 21 -5.30 -10.81 -8.01
C SER A 21 -4.46 -12.01 -8.43
N ILE A 22 -4.97 -12.79 -9.38
CA ILE A 22 -4.21 -13.85 -10.05
C ILE A 22 -3.01 -13.29 -10.84
N ASP A 23 -3.16 -12.07 -11.36
CA ASP A 23 -2.14 -11.38 -12.14
C ASP A 23 -1.07 -10.78 -11.22
N ALA A 24 0.17 -11.21 -11.42
CA ALA A 24 1.31 -10.76 -10.62
C ALA A 24 1.62 -9.28 -10.83
N ASP A 25 1.40 -8.74 -12.04
CA ASP A 25 1.64 -7.32 -12.33
C ASP A 25 0.67 -6.44 -11.54
N ILE A 26 -0.57 -6.88 -11.38
CA ILE A 26 -1.57 -6.21 -10.54
C ILE A 26 -1.13 -6.21 -9.07
N ARG A 27 -0.67 -7.35 -8.55
CA ARG A 27 -0.18 -7.44 -7.16
C ARG A 27 1.05 -6.55 -6.94
N PHE A 28 1.98 -6.55 -7.89
CA PHE A 28 3.17 -5.71 -7.86
C PHE A 28 2.81 -4.22 -7.86
N MET A 29 1.95 -3.79 -8.79
CA MET A 29 1.50 -2.39 -8.87
C MET A 29 0.77 -1.97 -7.60
N ALA A 30 -0.08 -2.83 -7.03
CA ALA A 30 -0.78 -2.54 -5.78
C ALA A 30 0.20 -2.33 -4.60
N LEU A 31 1.24 -3.15 -4.46
CA LEU A 31 2.29 -2.93 -3.45
C LEU A 31 3.06 -1.63 -3.72
N SER A 32 3.38 -1.33 -4.98
CA SER A 32 4.03 -0.06 -5.34
C SER A 32 3.19 1.16 -4.95
N ASP A 33 1.88 1.13 -5.24
CA ASP A 33 0.95 2.21 -4.90
C ASP A 33 0.79 2.34 -3.38
N LEU A 34 0.70 1.23 -2.64
CA LEU A 34 0.65 1.24 -1.18
C LEU A 34 1.92 1.85 -0.57
N ASN A 35 3.09 1.51 -1.10
CA ASN A 35 4.35 2.11 -0.66
C ASN A 35 4.36 3.62 -0.95
N ALA A 36 3.91 4.05 -2.12
CA ALA A 36 3.80 5.46 -2.46
C ALA A 36 2.88 6.21 -1.48
N LEU A 37 1.73 5.63 -1.10
CA LEU A 37 0.83 6.22 -0.10
C LEU A 37 1.50 6.39 1.27
N LEU A 38 2.35 5.44 1.68
CA LEU A 38 3.09 5.52 2.95
C LEU A 38 4.28 6.49 2.91
N THR A 39 4.91 6.62 1.75
CA THR A 39 6.20 7.32 1.58
C THR A 39 6.08 8.69 0.90
N ASP A 40 4.89 9.16 0.54
CA ASP A 40 4.63 10.51 -0.03
C ASP A 40 4.97 11.62 0.97
N LYS A 41 6.27 11.81 1.18
CA LYS A 41 6.97 12.78 2.03
C LYS A 41 7.94 13.64 1.23
N ALA A 42 8.09 13.41 -0.08
CA ALA A 42 9.18 14.02 -0.83
C ALA A 42 8.97 15.51 -1.12
N ASP A 43 7.73 16.01 -1.18
CA ASP A 43 7.47 17.45 -1.17
C ASP A 43 7.21 17.92 0.27
N SER A 44 8.24 18.47 0.88
CA SER A 44 8.31 19.05 2.23
C SER A 44 7.30 20.18 2.54
N SER A 45 6.33 20.42 1.65
CA SER A 45 5.20 21.35 1.79
C SER A 45 3.84 20.65 1.95
N LYS A 46 3.76 19.32 1.76
CA LYS A 46 2.53 18.55 1.94
C LYS A 46 2.50 17.91 3.32
N GLN A 47 1.52 18.28 4.15
CA GLN A 47 1.23 17.58 5.39
C GLN A 47 1.13 16.08 5.09
N GLN A 48 1.81 15.24 5.88
CA GLN A 48 1.58 13.80 5.83
C GLN A 48 0.06 13.57 5.88
N PRO A 49 -0.50 12.76 4.97
CA PRO A 49 -1.86 12.29 5.18
C PRO A 49 -1.87 11.65 6.57
N ASP A 50 -2.84 12.04 7.40
CA ASP A 50 -3.09 11.41 8.69
C ASP A 50 -3.70 10.03 8.39
N ILE A 51 -2.83 9.08 8.03
CA ILE A 51 -3.21 7.73 7.69
C ILE A 51 -3.61 7.03 8.97
N ASP A 52 -4.83 6.53 8.99
CA ASP A 52 -5.37 5.73 10.09
C ASP A 52 -4.42 4.58 10.43
N LYS A 53 -4.06 4.45 11.72
CA LYS A 53 -3.21 3.37 12.24
C LYS A 53 -3.75 1.98 11.87
N GLN A 54 -5.07 1.83 11.77
CA GLN A 54 -5.69 0.59 11.33
C GLN A 54 -5.30 0.24 9.89
N ILE A 55 -5.23 1.23 9.00
CA ILE A 55 -4.86 1.04 7.61
C ILE A 55 -3.38 0.71 7.49
N VAL A 56 -2.50 1.41 8.22
CA VAL A 56 -1.07 1.07 8.28
C VAL A 56 -0.87 -0.38 8.75
N SER A 57 -1.64 -0.83 9.75
CA SER A 57 -1.60 -2.20 10.24
C SER A 57 -2.05 -3.21 9.17
N GLN A 58 -3.11 -2.92 8.42
CA GLN A 58 -3.58 -3.75 7.31
C GLN A 58 -2.53 -3.86 6.20
N ILE A 59 -1.91 -2.74 5.83
CA ILE A 59 -0.84 -2.69 4.82
C ILE A 59 0.37 -3.51 5.27
N SER A 60 0.81 -3.35 6.52
CA SER A 60 1.94 -4.09 7.07
C SER A 60 1.68 -5.60 7.08
N LYS A 61 0.47 -6.01 7.47
CA LYS A 61 0.06 -7.43 7.45
C LYS A 61 0.07 -7.99 6.02
N ALA A 62 -0.44 -7.22 5.06
CA ALA A 62 -0.48 -7.63 3.67
C ALA A 62 0.93 -7.76 3.07
N ALA A 63 1.84 -6.83 3.39
CA ALA A 63 3.25 -6.92 2.99
C ALA A 63 3.89 -8.23 3.49
N VAL A 64 3.71 -8.56 4.78
CA VAL A 64 4.22 -9.83 5.36
C VAL A 64 3.63 -11.03 4.64
N GLN A 65 2.33 -11.04 4.32
CA GLN A 65 1.69 -12.13 3.58
C GLN A 65 2.25 -12.29 2.16
N LYS A 66 2.65 -11.20 1.50
CA LYS A 66 3.23 -11.23 0.15
C LYS A 66 4.72 -11.57 0.11
N LEU A 67 5.38 -11.73 1.26
CA LEU A 67 6.71 -12.35 1.31
C LEU A 67 6.68 -13.82 0.84
N ASP A 68 5.53 -14.46 0.92
CA ASP A 68 5.31 -15.84 0.45
C ASP A 68 4.68 -15.89 -0.98
N ASP A 69 4.64 -14.77 -1.71
CA ASP A 69 4.10 -14.75 -3.08
C ASP A 69 4.92 -15.66 -4.02
N PRO A 70 4.30 -16.43 -4.93
CA PRO A 70 5.05 -17.32 -5.84
C PRO A 70 5.93 -16.56 -6.85
N VAL A 71 5.74 -15.25 -7.02
CA VAL A 71 6.52 -14.42 -7.95
C VAL A 71 7.54 -13.58 -7.18
N SER A 72 8.82 -13.75 -7.49
CA SER A 72 9.93 -13.08 -6.82
C SER A 72 9.85 -11.55 -6.84
N ASP A 73 9.33 -10.97 -7.93
CA ASP A 73 9.21 -9.52 -8.06
C ASP A 73 8.18 -8.95 -7.09
N VAL A 74 7.09 -9.68 -6.86
CA VAL A 74 6.07 -9.32 -5.85
C VAL A 74 6.65 -9.43 -4.45
N GLN A 75 7.40 -10.50 -4.14
CA GLN A 75 8.12 -10.62 -2.87
C GLN A 75 9.10 -9.47 -2.65
N SER A 76 9.91 -9.15 -3.66
CA SER A 76 10.87 -8.06 -3.61
C SER A 76 10.19 -6.71 -3.36
N GLN A 77 9.03 -6.50 -3.98
CA GLN A 77 8.25 -5.29 -3.76
C GLN A 77 7.63 -5.24 -2.36
N ALA A 78 7.18 -6.37 -1.82
CA ALA A 78 6.66 -6.46 -0.45
C ALA A 78 7.71 -6.14 0.62
N VAL A 79 8.99 -6.48 0.39
CA VAL A 79 10.11 -6.14 1.28
C VAL A 79 10.42 -4.64 1.32
N LYS A 80 10.15 -3.91 0.22
CA LYS A 80 10.44 -2.47 0.10
C LYS A 80 9.39 -1.57 0.76
N LEU A 81 8.29 -2.17 1.20
CA LEU A 81 7.12 -1.50 1.79
C LEU A 81 7.32 -1.27 3.29
#